data_AF-A0A2D3WC91-F1
#
_entry.id   AF-A0A2D3WC91-F1
#
_cell.length_a   1.000
_cell.length_b   1.000
_cell.length_c   1.000
_cell.angle_alpha   90.00
_cell.angle_beta   90.00
_cell.angle_gamma   90.00
#
_symmetry.space_group_name_H-M   'P 1'
#
loop_
_entity.id
_entity.type
_entity.pdbx_description
1 polymer ?
#
loop_
_entity_poly.entity_id
_entity_poly.type
_entity_poly.pdbx_seq_one_letter_code
_entity_poly.pdbx_strand_id
1 'polypeptide(L)' 'MNPFHIQSPYRPSGDQPEAIAKLSASIQKGNRYQTLIGVTGSGKTYTMAQIIQTLQMPTLIMTHNKTLA' A
#
# COMPACT_ATOMS: atom_id res chain seq x y z
N MET A 1 -11.78 3.41 17.07
CA MET A 1 -11.75 2.69 15.78
C MET A 1 -10.76 1.55 15.91
N ASN A 2 -11.06 0.37 15.35
CA ASN A 2 -10.12 -0.74 15.41
C ASN A 2 -8.97 -0.51 14.43
N PRO A 3 -7.71 -0.80 14.83
CA PRO A 3 -6.58 -0.66 13.92
C PRO A 3 -6.72 -1.62 12.75
N PHE A 4 -6.30 -1.18 11.56
CA PHE A 4 -6.18 -2.06 10.40
C PHE A 4 -5.11 -3.11 10.67
N HIS A 5 -5.46 -4.37 10.43
CA HIS A 5 -4.56 -5.51 10.56
C HIS A 5 -4.74 -6.44 9.34
N ILE A 6 -3.66 -6.63 8.60
CA ILE A 6 -3.58 -7.48 7.42
C ILE A 6 -3.40 -8.91 7.88
N GLN A 7 -4.31 -9.76 7.45
CA GLN A 7 -4.14 -11.20 7.55
C GLN A 7 -3.59 -11.72 6.22
N SER A 8 -2.37 -12.21 6.25
CA SER A 8 -1.69 -12.77 5.08
C SER A 8 -0.71 -13.87 5.54
N PRO A 9 -0.64 -15.01 4.84
CA PRO A 9 0.40 -16.01 5.09
C PRO A 9 1.77 -15.55 4.57
N TYR A 10 1.82 -14.49 3.76
CA TYR A 10 3.02 -13.96 3.14
C TYR A 10 3.59 -12.78 3.93
N ARG A 11 4.91 -12.60 3.85
CA ARG A 11 5.61 -11.40 4.35
C ARG A 11 6.09 -10.56 3.18
N PRO A 12 6.26 -9.23 3.34
CA PRO A 12 6.86 -8.40 2.31
C PRO A 12 8.21 -8.97 1.87
N SER A 13 8.43 -9.05 0.56
CA SER A 13 9.64 -9.65 -0.04
C SER A 13 10.11 -8.87 -1.26
N GLY A 14 11.35 -9.09 -1.70
CA GLY A 14 11.95 -8.34 -2.80
C GLY A 14 11.97 -6.84 -2.48
N ASP A 15 11.52 -6.01 -3.41
CA ASP A 15 11.51 -4.55 -3.27
C ASP A 15 10.32 -4.01 -2.44
N GLN A 16 9.38 -4.88 -2.06
CA GLN A 16 8.18 -4.46 -1.31
C GLN A 16 8.50 -3.76 0.02
N PRO A 17 9.41 -4.25 0.89
CA PRO A 17 9.70 -3.61 2.17
C PRO A 17 10.18 -2.17 2.00
N GLU A 18 11.05 -1.93 1.02
CA GLU A 18 11.58 -0.59 0.73
C GLU A 18 10.50 0.34 0.18
N ALA A 19 9.66 -0.15 -0.74
CA ALA A 19 8.54 0.62 -1.28
C ALA A 19 7.54 1.01 -0.19
N ILE A 20 7.19 0.09 0.72
CA ILE A 20 6.30 0.34 1.86
C ILE A 20 6.90 1.42 2.77
N ALA A 21 8.18 1.30 3.14
CA ALA A 21 8.85 2.25 4.01
C ALA A 21 8.92 3.66 3.39
N LYS A 22 9.36 3.76 2.13
CA LYS A 22 9.51 5.04 1.43
C LYS A 22 8.18 5.77 1.25
N LEU A 23 7.15 5.06 0.79
CA LEU A 23 5.83 5.65 0.55
C LEU A 23 5.14 6.05 1.86
N SER A 24 5.18 5.19 2.87
CA SER A 24 4.60 5.51 4.19
C SER A 24 5.28 6.73 4.82
N ALA A 25 6.61 6.80 4.78
CA ALA A 25 7.36 7.95 5.29
C ALA A 25 7.06 9.24 4.50
N SER A 26 6.92 9.14 3.17
CA SER A 26 6.55 10.29 2.35
C SER A 26 5.15 10.83 2.70
N ILE A 27 4.18 9.95 2.90
CA ILE A 27 2.82 10.32 3.27
C ILE A 27 2.79 10.96 4.67
N GLN A 28 3.52 10.38 5.64
CA GLN A 28 3.66 10.96 6.99
C GLN A 28 4.32 12.34 7.00
N LYS A 29 5.19 12.63 6.03
CA LYS A 29 5.78 13.97 5.83
C LYS A 29 4.81 14.98 5.21
N GLY A 30 3.57 14.59 4.91
CA GLY A 30 2.56 15.45 4.32
C GLY A 30 2.74 15.68 2.82
N ASN A 31 3.62 14.92 2.15
CA ASN A 31 3.75 15.01 0.71
C ASN A 31 2.45 14.53 0.05
N ARG A 32 1.87 15.33 -0.85
CA ARG A 32 0.53 15.07 -1.37
C ARG A 32 0.44 13.98 -2.46
N TYR A 33 1.50 13.83 -3.27
CA TYR A 33 1.48 12.95 -4.44
C TYR A 33 2.65 11.97 -4.44
N GLN A 34 2.34 10.68 -4.55
CA GLN A 34 3.30 9.60 -4.62
C GLN A 34 2.89 8.60 -5.69
N THR A 35 3.88 7.95 -6.30
CA THR A 35 3.66 6.93 -7.32
C THR A 35 4.36 5.65 -6.90
N LEU A 36 3.61 4.55 -6.81
CA LEU A 36 4.16 3.21 -6.68
C LEU A 36 4.44 2.67 -8.09
N ILE A 37 5.70 2.73 -8.53
CA ILE A 37 6.14 2.12 -9.79
C ILE A 37 6.48 0.66 -9.52
N GLY A 38 5.71 -0.26 -10.11
CA GLY A 38 5.94 -1.69 -9.94
C GLY A 38 5.50 -2.49 -11.15
N VAL A 39 6.29 -3.49 -11.52
CA VAL A 39 6.01 -4.40 -12.65
C VAL A 39 4.74 -5.24 -12.40
N THR A 40 4.19 -5.84 -13.46
CA THR A 40 3.08 -6.78 -13.33
C THR A 40 3.50 -8.00 -12.51
N GLY A 41 2.64 -8.47 -11.60
CA GLY A 41 2.96 -9.61 -10.73
C GLY A 41 3.77 -9.28 -9.47
N SER A 42 4.24 -8.04 -9.28
CA SER A 42 5.06 -7.67 -8.10
C SER A 42 4.29 -7.57 -6.77
N GLY A 43 2.98 -7.83 -6.75
CA GLY A 43 2.16 -7.75 -5.54
C GLY A 43 1.77 -6.34 -5.12
N LYS A 44 1.54 -5.41 -6.06
CA LYS A 44 1.17 -4.01 -5.77
C LYS A 44 0.00 -3.85 -4.78
N THR A 45 -1.02 -4.69 -4.86
CA THR A 45 -2.15 -4.68 -3.91
C THR A 45 -1.69 -4.98 -2.48
N TYR A 46 -0.79 -5.95 -2.31
CA TYR A 46 -0.25 -6.30 -1.01
C TYR A 46 0.64 -5.17 -0.44
N THR A 47 1.48 -4.56 -1.28
CA THR A 47 2.25 -3.37 -0.92
C THR A 47 1.34 -2.23 -0.45
N MET A 48 0.25 -1.95 -1.17
CA MET A 48 -0.71 -0.90 -0.78
C MET A 48 -1.44 -1.23 0.52
N ALA A 49 -1.86 -2.48 0.73
CA ALA A 49 -2.45 -2.91 1.98
C ALA A 49 -1.50 -2.65 3.16
N GLN A 50 -0.22 -3.03 3.03
CA GLN A 50 0.80 -2.79 4.06
C GLN A 50 1.01 -1.31 4.37
N ILE A 51 0.96 -0.44 3.36
CA ILE A 51 1.00 1.01 3.55
C ILE A 51 -0.23 1.50 4.35
N ILE A 52 -1.44 1.04 4.00
CA ILE A 52 -2.68 1.39 4.72
C ILE A 52 -2.62 0.94 6.18
N GLN A 53 -2.16 -0.29 6.44
CA GLN A 53 -1.91 -0.77 7.81
C GLN A 53 -0.85 0.08 8.54
N THR A 54 0.22 0.48 7.86
CA THR A 54 1.28 1.28 8.51
C THR A 54 0.78 2.66 8.90
N LEU A 55 -0.05 3.28 8.07
CA LEU A 55 -0.53 4.65 8.25
C LEU A 55 -1.78 4.76 9.12
N GLN A 56 -2.58 3.69 9.21
CA GLN A 56 -3.85 3.69 9.97
C GLN A 56 -4.84 4.78 9.53
N MET A 57 -4.83 5.11 8.23
CA MET A 57 -5.67 6.15 7.65
C MET A 57 -6.85 5.54 6.88
N PRO A 58 -8.09 6.01 7.08
CA PRO A 58 -9.20 5.68 6.19
C PRO A 58 -8.83 6.00 4.73
N THR A 59 -8.94 5.02 3.85
CA THR A 59 -8.40 5.08 2.48
C THR A 59 -9.48 4.76 1.47
N LEU A 60 -9.57 5.56 0.40
CA LEU A 60 -10.42 5.30 -0.77
C LEU A 60 -9.55 4.74 -1.90
N ILE A 61 -9.89 3.56 -2.41
CA ILE A 61 -9.28 2.97 -3.61
C ILE A 61 -10.19 3.24 -4.80
N MET A 62 -9.65 3.89 -5.84
CA MET A 62 -10.36 4.16 -7.09
C MET A 62 -9.80 3.29 -8.21
N THR A 63 -10.68 2.68 -8.98
CA THR A 63 -10.33 1.87 -10.15
C THR A 63 -11.07 2.37 -11.38
N HIS A 64 -10.51 2.13 -12.56
CA HIS A 64 -11.05 2.61 -13.83
C HIS A 64 -12.18 1.73 -14.38
N ASN A 65 -12.40 0.53 -13.82
CA ASN A 65 -13.44 -0.39 -14.28
C ASN A 65 -14.02 -1.23 -13.14
N LYS A 66 -15.20 -1.83 -13.39
CA LYS A 66 -15.95 -2.63 -12.41
C LYS A 66 -15.36 -4.02 -12.16
N THR A 67 -14.57 -4.56 -13.10
CA THR A 67 -14.00 -5.91 -12.99
C THR A 67 -12.84 -5.95 -12.00
N LEU A 68 -12.10 -4.85 -11.87
CA LEU A 68 -10.99 -4.69 -10.93
C LEU A 68 -11.43 -4.08 -9.58
N ALA A 69 -12.72 -3.74 -9.44
CA ALA A 69 -13.30 -3.15 -8.23
C ALA A 69 -13.57 -4.21 -7.17
#